data_AF-A0AA43L746-F1
#
_entry.id   AF-A0AA43L746-F1
#
_cell.length_a   1.000
_cell.length_b   1.000
_cell.length_c   1.000
_cell.angle_alpha   90.00
_cell.angle_beta   90.00
_cell.angle_gamma   90.00
#
_symmetry.space_group_name_H-M   'P 1'
#
loop_
_entity.id
_entity.type
_entity.pdbx_description
1 polymer ?
#
loop_
_entity_poly.entity_id
_entity_poly.type
_entity_poly.pdbx_seq_one_letter_code
_entity_poly.pdbx_strand_id
1 'polypeptide(L)' 'MKYVIYVEGLSEFYRGNTYIHQGETFPAGCILSEAKRYSSKKRAENTVTVLERKCDDKFCVHEIEE' A
#
# COMPACT_ATOMS: atom_id res chain seq x y z
N MET A 1 -7.48 9.51 -13.28
CA MET A 1 -6.24 9.08 -12.60
C MET A 1 -6.54 8.64 -11.18
N LYS A 2 -6.00 7.50 -10.77
CA LYS A 2 -6.00 7.03 -9.38
C LYS A 2 -4.57 6.66 -8.98
N TYR A 3 -4.37 6.58 -7.66
CA TYR A 3 -3.10 6.18 -7.08
C TYR A 3 -3.30 4.93 -6.22
N VAL A 4 -2.40 3.98 -6.32
CA VAL A 4 -2.33 2.78 -5.48
C VAL A 4 -0.97 2.74 -4.79
N ILE A 5 -0.84 1.90 -3.77
CA ILE A 5 0.42 1.72 -3.05
C ILE A 5 0.92 0.31 -3.35
N TYR A 6 2.12 0.23 -3.88
CA TYR A 6 2.82 -1.01 -4.22
C TYR A 6 3.88 -1.31 -3.16
N VAL A 7 4.12 -2.59 -2.91
CA VAL A 7 5.08 -3.06 -1.90
C VAL A 7 6.33 -3.56 -2.60
N GLU A 8 7.45 -2.87 -2.37
CA GLU A 8 8.71 -3.18 -3.03
C GLU A 8 9.22 -4.57 -2.61
N GLY A 9 9.63 -5.38 -3.59
CA GLY A 9 10.15 -6.72 -3.34
C GLY A 9 9.09 -7.83 -3.22
N LEU A 10 7.81 -7.50 -3.01
CA LEU A 10 6.75 -8.49 -2.86
C LEU A 10 5.83 -8.63 -4.07
N SER A 11 5.91 -7.74 -5.07
CA SER A 11 5.00 -7.77 -6.23
C SER A 11 3.51 -7.68 -5.86
N GLU A 12 3.21 -7.04 -4.74
CA GLU A 12 1.88 -6.93 -4.15
C GLU A 12 1.46 -5.48 -3.95
N PHE A 13 0.16 -5.27 -3.74
CA PHE A 13 -0.41 -3.95 -3.45
C PHE A 13 -1.02 -3.87 -2.05
N TYR A 14 -1.09 -2.64 -1.53
CA TYR A 14 -1.77 -2.33 -0.30
C TYR A 14 -3.28 -2.43 -0.45
N ARG A 15 -3.90 -3.33 0.33
CA ARG A 15 -5.36 -3.56 0.29
C ARG A 15 -6.17 -2.48 1.01
N GLY A 16 -5.52 -1.64 1.81
CA GLY A 16 -6.22 -0.60 2.57
C GLY A 16 -6.45 -0.89 4.05
N ASN A 17 -6.19 -2.13 4.46
CA ASN A 17 -6.30 -2.62 5.82
C ASN A 17 -4.96 -3.26 6.20
N THR A 18 -4.46 -2.92 7.38
CA THR A 18 -3.30 -3.58 8.00
C THR A 18 -3.82 -4.72 8.88
N TYR A 19 -3.27 -5.92 8.76
CA TYR A 19 -3.56 -7.02 9.68
C TYR A 19 -2.30 -7.43 10.43
N ILE A 20 -2.47 -8.03 11.61
CA ILE A 20 -1.36 -8.49 12.45
C ILE A 20 -1.27 -10.01 12.29
N HIS A 21 -0.11 -10.51 11.88
CA HIS A 21 0.17 -11.95 11.79
C HIS A 21 1.45 -12.26 12.57
N GLN A 22 1.39 -13.20 13.52
CA GLN A 22 2.54 -13.57 14.37
C GLN A 22 3.25 -12.40 15.07
N GLY A 23 2.52 -11.30 15.35
CA GLY A 23 3.06 -10.11 16.01
C GLY A 23 3.61 -9.04 15.05
N GLU A 24 3.67 -9.34 13.76
CA GLU A 24 4.12 -8.40 12.72
C GLU A 24 2.92 -7.79 11.99
N THR A 25 3.02 -6.50 11.63
CA THR A 25 1.98 -5.79 10.87
C THR A 25 2.24 -6.00 9.39
N PHE A 26 1.31 -6.67 8.70
CA PHE A 26 1.36 -6.88 7.27
C PHE A 26 0.32 -6.00 6.56
N PRO A 27 0.77 -5.07 5.72
CA PRO A 27 -0.12 -4.23 4.92
C PRO A 27 -0.30 -4.76 3.48
N ALA A 28 0.57 -5.65 3.02
CA ALA A 28 0.60 -6.24 1.68
C ALA A 28 -0.26 -7.52 1.60
N GLY A 29 -0.65 -7.91 0.38
CA GLY A 29 -1.31 -9.20 0.15
C GLY A 29 -2.46 -9.18 -0.86
N CYS A 30 -2.54 -8.19 -1.75
CA CYS A 30 -3.60 -8.17 -2.76
C CYS A 30 -3.10 -7.81 -4.16
N ILE A 31 -3.86 -8.23 -5.17
CA ILE A 31 -3.65 -7.90 -6.58
C ILE A 31 -4.14 -6.47 -6.89
N LEU A 32 -3.70 -5.90 -8.01
CA LEU A 32 -4.02 -4.52 -8.39
C LEU A 32 -5.52 -4.19 -8.37
N SER A 33 -6.38 -5.12 -8.80
CA SER A 33 -7.84 -4.90 -8.83
C SER A 33 -8.44 -4.70 -7.43
N GLU A 34 -7.82 -5.26 -6.40
CA GLU A 34 -8.22 -5.18 -5.00
C GLU A 34 -7.48 -4.08 -4.21
N ALA A 35 -6.48 -3.46 -4.83
CA ALA A 35 -5.68 -2.42 -4.20
C ALA A 35 -6.55 -1.22 -3.79
N LYS A 36 -6.20 -0.62 -2.65
CA LYS A 36 -6.85 0.61 -2.22
C LYS A 36 -6.50 1.73 -3.19
N ARG A 37 -7.55 2.31 -3.79
CA ARG A 37 -7.45 3.42 -4.73
C ARG A 37 -7.59 4.75 -4.02
N TYR A 38 -6.64 5.63 -4.25
CA TYR A 38 -6.62 6.99 -3.75
C TYR A 38 -6.94 7.93 -4.91
N SER A 39 -7.82 8.91 -4.65
CA SER A 39 -8.12 9.99 -5.60
C SER A 39 -7.06 11.09 -5.62
N SER A 40 -6.06 11.03 -4.73
CA SER A 40 -5.02 12.05 -4.59
C SER A 40 -3.68 11.39 -4.25
N LYS A 41 -2.64 11.76 -5.00
CA LYS A 41 -1.26 11.31 -4.77
C LYS A 41 -0.81 11.57 -3.33
N LYS A 42 -1.06 12.79 -2.83
CA LYS A 42 -0.72 13.20 -1.46
C LYS A 42 -1.34 12.31 -0.39
N ARG A 43 -2.57 11.80 -0.61
CA ARG A 43 -3.21 10.86 0.32
C ARG A 43 -2.54 9.48 0.30
N ALA A 44 -2.10 9.02 -0.88
CA ALA A 44 -1.35 7.78 -1.01
C ALA A 44 0.03 7.91 -0.34
N GLU A 45 0.76 9.01 -0.58
CA GLU A 45 2.06 9.31 0.05
C GLU A 45 1.96 9.38 1.58
N ASN A 46 0.95 10.07 2.13
CA ASN A 46 0.73 10.10 3.57
C ASN A 46 0.48 8.70 4.15
N THR A 47 -0.19 7.82 3.39
CA THR A 47 -0.41 6.43 3.83
C THR A 47 0.91 5.67 3.84
N VAL A 48 1.75 5.82 2.80
CA VAL A 48 3.10 5.23 2.75
C VAL A 48 3.90 5.58 4.00
N THR A 49 3.96 6.87 4.38
CA THR A 49 4.67 7.29 5.60
C THR A 49 4.13 6.64 6.88
N VAL A 50 2.84 6.32 6.94
CA VAL A 50 2.25 5.62 8.09
C VAL A 50 2.59 4.13 8.07
N LEU A 51 2.63 3.51 6.89
CA LEU A 51 2.96 2.09 6.72
C LEU A 51 4.42 1.81 7.06
N GLU A 52 5.35 2.63 6.55
CA GLU A 52 6.80 2.52 6.84
C GLU A 52 7.16 2.74 8.32
N ARG A 53 6.24 3.33 9.12
CA ARG A 53 6.42 3.45 10.59
C ARG A 53 5.94 2.23 11.36
N LYS A 54 5.14 1.37 10.72
CA LYS A 54 4.48 0.23 11.35
C LYS A 54 5.01 -1.12 10.86
N CYS A 55 5.64 -1.12 9.70
CA CYS A 55 6.10 -2.30 8.99
C CYS A 55 7.51 -2.00 8.49
N ASP A 56 8.38 -3.02 8.47
CA ASP A 56 9.74 -2.90 7.93
C ASP A 56 9.78 -2.98 6.38
N ASP A 57 8.62 -3.15 5.75
CA ASP A 57 8.44 -3.15 4.30
C ASP A 57 8.62 -1.75 3.70
N LYS A 58 9.03 -1.72 2.43
CA LYS A 58 9.12 -0.49 1.62
C LYS A 58 7.91 -0.35 0.71
N PHE A 59 7.38 0.87 0.62
CA PHE A 59 6.18 1.15 -0.16
C PHE A 59 6.42 2.28 -1.15
N CYS A 60 5.81 2.18 -2.33
CA CYS A 60 5.84 3.24 -3.32
C CYS A 60 4.44 3.53 -3.88
N VAL A 61 4.21 4.78 -4.28
CA VAL A 61 2.95 5.19 -4.89
C VAL A 61 3.03 4.94 -6.38
N HIS A 62 2.08 4.16 -6.90
CA HIS A 62 1.92 3.90 -8.33
C HIS A 62 0.68 4.64 -8.86
N GLU A 63 0.85 5.32 -9.99
CA GLU A 63 -0.25 5.94 -10.71
C GLU A 63 -0.87 4.93 -11.68
N ILE A 64 -2.20 4.86 -11.70
CA ILE A 64 -2.95 4.01 -12.61
C ILE A 64 -3.97 4.84 -13.38
N GLU A 65 -4.05 4.54 -14.67
CA GLU A 65 -5.12 5.00 -15.54
C GLU A 65 -6.31 4.05 -15.34
N GLU A 66 -7.41 4.62 -14.89
CA GLU A 66 -8.69 3.93 -14.64
C GLU A 66 -9.78 4.66 -15.42
#